data_AF-A0A496T570-F1
#
_entry.id   AF-A0A496T570-F1
#
_cell.length_a   1.000
_cell.length_b   1.000
_cell.length_c   1.000
_cell.angle_alpha   90.00
_cell.angle_beta   90.00
_cell.angle_gamma   90.00
#
_symmetry.space_group_name_H-M   'P 1'
#
loop_
_entity.id
_entity.type
_entity.pdbx_description
1 polymer ?
#
loop_
_entity_poly.entity_id
_entity_poly.type
_entity_poly.pdbx_seq_one_letter_code
_entity_poly.pdbx_strand_id
1 'polypeptide(L)'
;MKAHRQNKPFIWMMGAHPIKCGLNPIIIDLMEKGVITALATNGAGAIHDVELAYWGQTSEDVTANLQNGSFGMVKETAEIINETISLARKKNLGYGEALGQRISQDLPPYCHLSLLAKGYQLNLPVTVHVGLGTDIMHQHPNADGAAIGELSLRDFRILAQIVTQLGGKISTDLPNSTDSNHGGIVANVGSCVILPEVFLKALTVARNLGYEVTHFYTANFDMLPHYRPRVNVVQRPTMAGGKGYNFTGHHEIMIPLLAAAIIETLEELATNHK
;
A
#
# COMPACT_ATOMS: atom_id res chain seq x y z
N MET A 1 -7.56 -6.92 -14.71
CA MET A 1 -8.11 -6.47 -16.02
C MET A 1 -9.59 -6.14 -16.03
N LYS A 2 -10.50 -7.06 -15.68
CA LYS A 2 -11.95 -6.74 -15.67
C LYS A 2 -12.30 -5.60 -14.69
N ALA A 3 -11.80 -5.68 -13.45
CA ALA A 3 -11.93 -4.63 -12.43
C ALA A 3 -11.42 -3.26 -12.94
N HIS A 4 -10.23 -3.23 -13.54
CA HIS A 4 -9.63 -2.03 -14.11
C HIS A 4 -10.53 -1.38 -15.19
N ARG A 5 -11.06 -2.16 -16.14
CA ARG A 5 -12.01 -1.65 -17.16
C ARG A 5 -13.31 -1.09 -16.58
N GLN A 6 -13.71 -1.59 -15.40
CA GLN A 6 -14.90 -1.14 -14.68
C GLN A 6 -14.58 -0.01 -13.67
N ASN A 7 -13.37 0.57 -13.73
CA ASN A 7 -12.89 1.61 -12.81
C ASN A 7 -13.02 1.21 -11.33
N LYS A 8 -12.85 -0.08 -11.04
CA LYS A 8 -12.86 -0.60 -9.67
C LYS A 8 -11.50 -0.40 -9.02
N PRO A 9 -11.47 -0.13 -7.71
CA PRO A 9 -10.22 0.11 -7.02
C PRO A 9 -9.35 -1.16 -7.01
N PHE A 10 -8.05 -0.96 -7.19
CA PHE A 10 -7.03 -1.92 -6.84
C PHE A 10 -6.18 -1.32 -5.72
N ILE A 11 -6.40 -1.83 -4.50
CA ILE A 11 -5.65 -1.47 -3.31
C ILE A 11 -4.41 -2.36 -3.22
N TRP A 12 -3.24 -1.74 -3.31
CA TRP A 12 -1.95 -2.39 -3.15
C TRP A 12 -1.42 -2.17 -1.73
N MET A 13 -1.55 -3.18 -0.87
CA MET A 13 -0.99 -3.16 0.47
C MET A 13 0.40 -3.79 0.47
N MET A 14 1.39 -3.14 1.06
CA MET A 14 2.74 -3.70 1.13
C MET A 14 3.53 -3.34 2.39
N GLY A 15 4.33 -4.29 2.87
CA GLY A 15 5.38 -4.01 3.86
C GLY A 15 6.59 -3.30 3.22
N ALA A 16 7.70 -3.25 3.95
CA ALA A 16 8.91 -2.55 3.51
C ALA A 16 9.84 -3.40 2.62
N HIS A 17 9.65 -4.72 2.59
CA HIS A 17 10.52 -5.64 1.87
C HIS A 17 10.53 -5.45 0.34
N PRO A 18 9.38 -5.20 -0.34
CA PRO A 18 9.42 -4.92 -1.78
C PRO A 18 10.32 -3.73 -2.16
N ILE A 19 10.42 -2.73 -1.29
CA ILE A 19 11.32 -1.58 -1.47
C ILE A 19 12.78 -2.03 -1.36
N LYS A 20 13.12 -2.86 -0.35
CA LYS A 20 14.46 -3.45 -0.20
C LYS A 20 14.87 -4.31 -1.40
N CYS A 21 13.91 -4.97 -2.04
CA CYS A 21 14.12 -5.74 -3.27
C CYS A 21 14.28 -4.88 -4.53
N GLY A 22 14.16 -3.55 -4.43
CA GLY A 22 14.24 -2.65 -5.59
C GLY A 22 13.01 -2.73 -6.51
N LEU A 23 11.83 -3.13 -6.00
CA LEU A 23 10.62 -3.31 -6.81
C LEU A 23 9.85 -2.01 -7.07
N ASN A 24 10.28 -0.88 -6.51
CA ASN A 24 9.62 0.42 -6.67
C ASN A 24 9.35 0.78 -8.15
N PRO A 25 10.31 0.68 -9.09
CA PRO A 25 10.04 1.00 -10.50
C PRO A 25 8.88 0.21 -11.11
N ILE A 26 8.75 -1.07 -10.74
CA ILE A 26 7.67 -1.94 -11.23
C ILE A 26 6.32 -1.52 -10.66
N ILE A 27 6.29 -1.20 -9.36
CA ILE A 27 5.06 -0.74 -8.69
C ILE A 27 4.67 0.64 -9.23
N ILE A 28 5.63 1.53 -9.47
CA ILE A 28 5.44 2.85 -10.09
C ILE A 28 4.84 2.71 -11.48
N ASP A 29 5.36 1.82 -12.33
CA ASP A 29 4.81 1.59 -13.67
C ASP A 29 3.33 1.16 -13.61
N LEU A 30 2.98 0.28 -12.67
CA LEU A 30 1.58 -0.11 -12.43
C LEU A 30 0.71 1.04 -11.90
N MET A 31 1.27 1.96 -11.09
CA MET A 31 0.58 3.17 -10.65
C MET A 31 0.35 4.14 -11.82
N GLU A 32 1.37 4.38 -12.64
CA GLU A 32 1.32 5.30 -13.79
C GLU A 32 0.34 4.81 -14.86
N LYS A 33 0.23 3.49 -15.06
CA LYS A 33 -0.77 2.86 -15.94
C LYS A 33 -2.18 2.81 -15.34
N GLY A 34 -2.40 3.35 -14.15
CA GLY A 34 -3.71 3.34 -13.47
C GLY A 34 -4.19 1.94 -13.07
N VAL A 35 -3.29 0.97 -12.97
CA VAL A 35 -3.61 -0.39 -12.52
C VAL A 35 -3.77 -0.38 -11.01
N ILE A 36 -2.75 0.07 -10.29
CA ILE A 36 -2.82 0.32 -8.86
C ILE A 36 -3.48 1.70 -8.70
N THR A 37 -4.56 1.75 -7.94
CA THR A 37 -5.34 3.00 -7.75
C THR A 37 -5.30 3.52 -6.31
N ALA A 38 -4.72 2.73 -5.40
CA ALA A 38 -4.45 3.13 -4.01
C ALA A 38 -3.31 2.26 -3.46
N LEU A 39 -2.46 2.84 -2.62
CA LEU A 39 -1.39 2.13 -1.94
C LEU A 39 -1.50 2.28 -0.43
N ALA A 40 -1.29 1.21 0.31
CA ALA A 40 -1.18 1.23 1.76
C ALA A 40 0.12 0.58 2.20
N THR A 41 0.87 1.22 3.09
CA THR A 41 2.10 0.67 3.64
C THR A 41 2.17 0.83 5.16
N ASN A 42 3.14 0.18 5.79
CA ASN A 42 3.45 0.40 7.19
C ASN A 42 4.56 1.44 7.34
N GLY A 43 4.84 1.86 8.57
CA GLY A 43 5.86 2.88 8.83
C GLY A 43 7.25 2.53 8.30
N ALA A 44 7.69 1.27 8.44
CA ALA A 44 8.93 0.79 7.82
C ALA A 44 8.98 0.98 6.29
N GLY A 45 7.86 0.75 5.58
CA GLY A 45 7.78 1.01 4.15
C GLY A 45 7.93 2.49 3.82
N ALA A 46 7.32 3.39 4.61
CA ALA A 46 7.49 4.83 4.43
C ALA A 46 8.93 5.29 4.67
N ILE A 47 9.60 4.73 5.69
CA ILE A 47 11.00 5.04 6.01
C ILE A 47 11.92 4.62 4.86
N HIS A 48 11.81 3.38 4.40
CA HIS A 48 12.63 2.90 3.28
C HIS A 48 12.36 3.69 1.99
N ASP A 49 11.13 4.11 1.73
CA ASP A 49 10.80 4.91 0.55
C ASP A 49 11.44 6.31 0.62
N VAL A 50 11.40 6.96 1.80
CA VAL A 50 12.11 8.22 2.04
C VAL A 50 13.61 8.01 1.88
N GLU A 51 14.19 6.96 2.47
CA GLU A 51 15.61 6.71 2.36
C GLU A 51 16.07 6.47 0.92
N LEU A 52 15.29 5.69 0.17
CA LEU A 52 15.54 5.47 -1.24
C LEU A 52 15.48 6.78 -2.02
N ALA A 53 14.51 7.66 -1.74
CA ALA A 53 14.35 8.93 -2.44
C ALA A 53 15.53 9.88 -2.24
N TYR A 54 16.04 9.98 -1.00
CA TYR A 54 17.12 10.91 -0.65
C TYR A 54 18.53 10.35 -0.90
N TRP A 55 18.74 9.06 -0.69
CA TRP A 55 20.08 8.45 -0.69
C TRP A 55 20.27 7.31 -1.68
N GLY A 56 19.21 6.85 -2.37
CA GLY A 56 19.31 5.80 -3.39
C GLY A 56 19.51 4.39 -2.83
N GLN A 57 19.49 4.25 -1.51
CA GLN A 57 19.65 2.98 -0.80
C GLN A 57 18.87 3.03 0.51
N THR A 58 18.38 1.88 0.97
CA THR A 58 17.84 1.76 2.33
C THR A 58 19.01 1.57 3.29
N SER A 59 19.05 2.32 4.37
CA SER A 59 20.11 2.19 5.37
C SER A 59 19.72 1.04 6.28
N GLU A 60 20.42 -0.12 6.24
CA GLU A 60 20.41 -1.07 7.36
C GLU A 60 21.28 -2.33 7.11
N ASP A 61 22.42 -2.44 7.82
CA ASP A 61 22.87 -3.73 8.36
C ASP A 61 22.37 -3.82 9.81
N VAL A 62 21.23 -4.51 9.99
CA VAL A 62 20.56 -4.68 11.28
C VAL A 62 21.52 -5.34 12.30
N THR A 63 22.30 -6.32 11.86
CA THR A 63 23.10 -7.17 12.74
C THR A 63 24.28 -6.39 13.31
N ALA A 64 24.98 -5.63 12.45
CA ALA A 64 26.12 -4.81 12.87
C ALA A 64 25.70 -3.64 13.78
N ASN A 65 24.58 -2.99 13.47
CA ASN A 65 24.15 -1.77 14.16
C ASN A 65 23.40 -2.01 15.48
N LEU A 66 22.83 -3.21 15.69
CA LEU A 66 22.21 -3.54 16.98
C LEU A 66 23.24 -3.71 18.09
N GLN A 67 24.44 -4.21 17.79
CA GLN A 67 25.47 -4.47 18.80
C GLN A 67 25.99 -3.21 19.49
N ASN A 68 26.01 -2.08 18.77
CA ASN A 68 26.52 -0.80 19.27
C ASN A 68 25.40 0.25 19.52
N GLY A 69 24.13 -0.12 19.31
CA GLY A 69 22.98 0.76 19.53
C GLY A 69 22.79 1.86 18.48
N SER A 70 23.49 1.81 17.33
CA SER A 70 23.32 2.79 16.25
C SER A 70 22.16 2.46 15.31
N PHE A 71 21.54 1.29 15.47
CA PHE A 71 20.43 0.84 14.64
C PHE A 71 19.26 1.84 14.67
N GLY A 72 18.96 2.45 13.52
CA GLY A 72 17.88 3.43 13.40
C GLY A 72 18.23 4.85 13.84
N MET A 73 19.48 5.13 14.21
CA MET A 73 19.92 6.44 14.73
C MET A 73 20.37 7.43 13.64
N VAL A 74 19.89 7.28 12.39
CA VAL A 74 20.18 8.21 11.30
C VAL A 74 19.39 9.49 11.50
N LYS A 75 20.10 10.57 11.82
CA LYS A 75 19.53 11.86 12.20
C LYS A 75 18.74 12.48 11.04
N GLU A 76 19.29 12.46 9.84
CA GLU A 76 18.73 13.10 8.66
C GLU A 76 17.37 12.49 8.27
N THR A 77 17.25 11.16 8.30
CA THR A 77 15.97 10.45 8.07
C THR A 77 14.93 10.86 9.10
N ALA A 78 15.32 10.94 10.37
CA ALA A 78 14.44 11.31 11.46
C ALA A 78 13.99 12.77 11.41
N GLU A 79 14.89 13.69 11.07
CA GLU A 79 14.55 15.10 10.85
C GLU A 79 13.55 15.24 9.70
N ILE A 80 13.81 14.64 8.54
CA ILE A 80 12.91 14.71 7.38
C ILE A 80 11.51 14.18 7.74
N ILE A 81 11.41 12.99 8.34
CA ILE A 81 10.12 12.36 8.62
C ILE A 81 9.41 13.06 9.77
N ASN A 82 10.02 13.14 10.96
CA ASN A 82 9.32 13.64 12.16
C ASN A 82 8.95 15.13 12.03
N GLU A 83 9.77 15.96 11.39
CA GLU A 83 9.40 17.36 11.12
C GLU A 83 8.22 17.44 10.15
N THR A 84 8.24 16.64 9.07
CA THR A 84 7.14 16.63 8.10
C THR A 84 5.83 16.23 8.74
N ILE A 85 5.82 15.17 9.56
CA ILE A 85 4.63 14.70 10.27
C ILE A 85 4.13 15.75 11.27
N SER A 86 5.03 16.37 12.03
CA SER A 86 4.69 17.43 12.98
C SER A 86 4.07 18.66 12.30
N LEU A 87 4.61 19.08 11.16
CA LEU A 87 4.10 20.21 10.38
C LEU A 87 2.77 19.90 9.68
N ALA A 88 2.63 18.69 9.14
CA ALA A 88 1.47 18.26 8.39
C ALA A 88 0.22 18.07 9.25
N ARG A 89 0.38 17.87 10.57
CA ARG A 89 -0.72 17.86 11.54
C ARG A 89 -1.63 19.07 11.42
N LYS A 90 -1.06 20.27 11.24
CA LYS A 90 -1.81 21.52 11.09
C LYS A 90 -2.48 21.68 9.71
N LYS A 91 -2.07 20.88 8.72
CA LYS A 91 -2.53 20.96 7.32
C LYS A 91 -3.62 19.94 6.96
N ASN A 92 -4.07 19.13 7.93
CA ASN A 92 -5.05 18.06 7.72
C ASN A 92 -4.64 16.99 6.67
N LEU A 93 -3.34 16.82 6.43
CA LEU A 93 -2.84 15.82 5.48
C LEU A 93 -2.78 14.43 6.11
N GLY A 94 -2.88 13.41 5.27
CA GLY A 94 -2.53 12.03 5.64
C GLY A 94 -1.02 11.86 5.90
N TYR A 95 -0.60 10.77 6.54
CA TYR A 95 0.82 10.48 6.78
C TYR A 95 1.55 10.26 5.45
N GLY A 96 1.01 9.39 4.59
CA GLY A 96 1.59 9.12 3.26
C GLY A 96 1.57 10.34 2.34
N GLU A 97 0.46 11.07 2.33
CA GLU A 97 0.32 12.32 1.57
C GLU A 97 1.32 13.39 2.01
N ALA A 98 1.53 13.56 3.32
CA ALA A 98 2.47 14.53 3.86
C ALA A 98 3.92 14.25 3.42
N LEU A 99 4.34 12.98 3.50
CA LEU A 99 5.68 12.58 3.04
C LEU A 99 5.80 12.68 1.52
N GLY A 100 4.79 12.25 0.77
CA GLY A 100 4.77 12.37 -0.69
C GLY A 100 4.86 13.81 -1.18
N GLN A 101 4.15 14.73 -0.50
CA GLN A 101 4.25 16.17 -0.72
C GLN A 101 5.67 16.67 -0.44
N ARG A 102 6.24 16.31 0.71
CA ARG A 102 7.59 16.74 1.10
C ARG A 102 8.64 16.30 0.08
N ILE A 103 8.67 15.02 -0.27
CA ILE A 103 9.64 14.47 -1.23
C ILE A 103 9.48 15.17 -2.60
N SER A 104 8.24 15.40 -3.03
CA SER A 104 7.96 16.09 -4.31
C SER A 104 8.37 17.56 -4.32
N GLN A 105 8.44 18.20 -3.15
CA GLN A 105 8.89 19.59 -3.00
C GLN A 105 10.41 19.70 -2.87
N ASP A 106 11.02 18.80 -2.09
CA ASP A 106 12.46 18.77 -1.88
C ASP A 106 13.23 18.30 -3.12
N LEU A 107 12.58 17.54 -4.02
CA LEU A 107 13.13 17.00 -5.26
C LEU A 107 14.50 16.31 -5.07
N PRO A 108 14.61 15.33 -4.16
CA PRO A 108 15.87 14.66 -3.93
C PRO A 108 16.33 13.84 -5.17
N PRO A 109 17.62 13.45 -5.25
CA PRO A 109 18.20 12.87 -6.46
C PRO A 109 17.47 11.63 -7.00
N TYR A 110 16.86 10.83 -6.12
CA TYR A 110 16.15 9.60 -6.47
C TYR A 110 14.63 9.73 -6.27
N CYS A 111 14.08 10.95 -6.29
CA CYS A 111 12.64 11.21 -6.14
C CYS A 111 11.78 10.37 -7.10
N HIS A 112 12.27 10.09 -8.30
CA HIS A 112 11.59 9.28 -9.32
C HIS A 112 11.37 7.81 -8.91
N LEU A 113 12.07 7.32 -7.88
CA LEU A 113 11.92 5.97 -7.33
C LEU A 113 10.97 5.90 -6.12
N SER A 114 10.50 7.05 -5.61
CA SER A 114 9.63 7.08 -4.42
C SER A 114 8.18 6.78 -4.77
N LEU A 115 7.61 5.78 -4.10
CA LEU A 115 6.19 5.46 -4.16
C LEU A 115 5.33 6.56 -3.54
N LEU A 116 5.81 7.17 -2.44
CA LEU A 116 5.11 8.28 -1.78
C LEU A 116 5.04 9.51 -2.68
N ALA A 117 6.16 9.91 -3.27
CA ALA A 117 6.22 11.05 -4.19
C ALA A 117 5.36 10.79 -5.43
N LYS A 118 5.48 9.59 -6.02
CA LYS A 118 4.69 9.21 -7.20
C LYS A 118 3.20 9.22 -6.89
N GLY A 119 2.79 8.71 -5.73
CA GLY A 119 1.41 8.75 -5.27
C GLY A 119 0.87 10.18 -5.20
N TYR A 120 1.63 11.09 -4.57
CA TYR A 120 1.27 12.50 -4.49
C TYR A 120 1.15 13.15 -5.88
N GLN A 121 2.12 12.92 -6.78
CA GLN A 121 2.12 13.47 -8.14
C GLN A 121 0.93 12.99 -8.99
N LEU A 122 0.52 11.74 -8.82
CA LEU A 122 -0.59 11.13 -9.55
C LEU A 122 -1.97 11.41 -8.91
N ASN A 123 -2.03 12.12 -7.78
CA ASN A 123 -3.23 12.21 -6.93
C ASN A 123 -3.80 10.83 -6.55
N LEU A 124 -2.90 9.86 -6.37
CA LEU A 124 -3.21 8.49 -5.98
C LEU A 124 -3.07 8.37 -4.45
N PRO A 125 -4.13 7.94 -3.72
CA PRO A 125 -4.05 7.84 -2.26
C PRO A 125 -2.97 6.85 -1.80
N VAL A 126 -1.97 7.36 -1.09
CA VAL A 126 -0.96 6.55 -0.39
C VAL A 126 -1.13 6.73 1.11
N THR A 127 -1.33 5.63 1.82
CA THR A 127 -1.62 5.61 3.26
C THR A 127 -0.52 4.87 4.03
N VAL A 128 -0.16 5.37 5.20
CA VAL A 128 0.89 4.81 6.07
C VAL A 128 0.29 4.49 7.45
N HIS A 129 0.35 3.21 7.80
CA HIS A 129 -0.16 2.67 9.05
C HIS A 129 0.98 2.34 10.01
N VAL A 130 1.22 3.25 10.96
CA VAL A 130 2.37 3.20 11.85
C VAL A 130 2.12 2.25 13.02
N GLY A 131 3.06 1.34 13.26
CA GLY A 131 3.15 0.59 14.50
C GLY A 131 3.92 1.42 15.53
N LEU A 132 3.25 1.95 16.55
CA LEU A 132 3.94 2.73 17.58
C LEU A 132 4.98 1.85 18.29
N GLY A 133 6.22 2.33 18.32
CA GLY A 133 7.38 1.61 18.87
C GLY A 133 8.03 0.60 17.91
N THR A 134 7.52 0.39 16.68
CA THR A 134 8.16 -0.50 15.70
C THR A 134 9.17 0.23 14.82
N ASP A 135 8.92 1.51 14.58
CA ASP A 135 9.69 2.29 13.63
C ASP A 135 10.88 2.97 14.27
N ILE A 136 12.01 3.02 13.54
CA ILE A 136 13.24 3.67 14.00
C ILE A 136 13.07 5.17 14.28
N MET A 137 12.07 5.80 13.65
CA MET A 137 11.75 7.23 13.85
C MET A 137 11.30 7.55 15.27
N HIS A 138 10.72 6.58 15.99
CA HIS A 138 10.25 6.77 17.36
C HIS A 138 11.38 6.87 18.39
N GLN A 139 12.60 6.47 18.02
CA GLN A 139 13.75 6.51 18.91
C GLN A 139 14.32 7.93 19.06
N HIS A 140 13.95 8.83 18.15
CA HIS A 140 14.48 10.19 18.09
C HIS A 140 13.71 11.17 18.97
N PRO A 141 14.38 12.11 19.67
CA PRO A 141 13.73 13.07 20.56
C PRO A 141 12.68 13.98 19.89
N ASN A 142 12.76 14.14 18.57
CA ASN A 142 11.83 14.96 17.79
C ASN A 142 10.54 14.23 17.36
N ALA A 143 10.35 12.97 17.77
CA ALA A 143 9.13 12.23 17.49
C ALA A 143 7.92 12.77 18.29
N ASP A 144 6.90 13.29 17.60
CA ASP A 144 5.61 13.67 18.19
C ASP A 144 4.59 12.53 18.03
N GLY A 145 4.37 11.76 19.09
CA GLY A 145 3.41 10.66 19.10
C GLY A 145 1.96 11.07 18.81
N ALA A 146 1.57 12.30 19.15
CA ALA A 146 0.24 12.81 18.83
C ALA A 146 0.11 13.11 17.33
N ALA A 147 1.14 13.70 16.72
CA ALA A 147 1.16 13.91 15.27
C ALA A 147 1.17 12.58 14.51
N ILE A 148 2.04 11.65 14.89
CA ILE A 148 2.13 10.31 14.27
C ILE A 148 0.79 9.59 14.34
N GLY A 149 0.19 9.51 15.53
CA GLY A 149 -1.10 8.86 15.74
C GLY A 149 -2.24 9.54 14.96
N GLU A 150 -2.28 10.87 14.93
CA GLU A 150 -3.31 11.62 14.22
C GLU A 150 -3.24 11.40 12.70
N LEU A 151 -2.05 11.53 12.10
CA LEU A 151 -1.88 11.36 10.66
C LEU A 151 -2.11 9.91 10.23
N SER A 152 -1.62 8.93 10.99
CA SER A 152 -1.87 7.52 10.68
C SER A 152 -3.34 7.12 10.83
N LEU A 153 -4.06 7.71 11.80
CA LEU A 153 -5.51 7.55 11.93
C LEU A 153 -6.28 8.21 10.79
N ARG A 154 -5.80 9.35 10.27
CA ARG A 154 -6.36 9.98 9.06
C ARG A 154 -6.19 9.07 7.85
N ASP A 155 -5.02 8.46 7.69
CA ASP A 155 -4.76 7.48 6.64
C ASP A 155 -5.65 6.24 6.75
N PHE A 156 -5.94 5.77 7.97
CA PHE A 156 -6.95 4.72 8.17
C PHE A 156 -8.33 5.10 7.63
N ARG A 157 -8.77 6.35 7.85
CA ARG A 157 -10.07 6.84 7.35
C ARG A 157 -10.07 6.96 5.82
N ILE A 158 -8.97 7.43 5.23
CA ILE A 158 -8.79 7.46 3.77
C ILE A 158 -8.90 6.05 3.18
N LEU A 159 -8.19 5.08 3.76
CA LEU A 159 -8.27 3.69 3.31
C LEU A 159 -9.69 3.10 3.48
N ALA A 160 -10.35 3.35 4.62
CA ALA A 160 -11.73 2.92 4.84
C ALA A 160 -12.69 3.47 3.78
N GLN A 161 -12.51 4.73 3.36
CA GLN A 161 -13.29 5.34 2.29
C GLN A 161 -13.07 4.63 0.95
N ILE A 162 -11.82 4.28 0.60
CA ILE A 162 -11.51 3.56 -0.64
C ILE A 162 -12.14 2.15 -0.61
N VAL A 163 -12.09 1.49 0.54
CA VAL A 163 -12.66 0.14 0.74
C VAL A 163 -14.18 0.11 0.48
N THR A 164 -14.91 1.22 0.66
CA THR A 164 -16.34 1.29 0.31
C THR A 164 -16.63 1.00 -1.17
N GLN A 165 -15.64 1.18 -2.03
CA GLN A 165 -15.77 1.05 -3.49
C GLN A 165 -15.37 -0.33 -4.03
N LEU A 166 -14.92 -1.25 -3.15
CA LEU A 166 -14.50 -2.60 -3.57
C LEU A 166 -15.66 -3.47 -4.06
N GLY A 167 -16.89 -3.21 -3.64
CA GLY A 167 -18.05 -4.07 -3.92
C GLY A 167 -18.28 -4.34 -5.41
N GLY A 168 -18.43 -5.61 -5.78
CA GLY A 168 -18.99 -6.04 -7.08
C GLY A 168 -20.52 -6.21 -7.00
N LYS A 169 -21.19 -6.37 -8.13
CA LYS A 169 -22.62 -6.74 -8.17
C LYS A 169 -22.81 -8.08 -8.86
N ILE A 170 -23.63 -8.95 -8.27
CA ILE A 170 -24.18 -10.09 -8.99
C ILE A 170 -25.27 -9.54 -9.92
N SER A 171 -25.12 -9.73 -11.23
CA SER A 171 -26.21 -9.55 -12.18
C SER A 171 -27.26 -10.63 -11.86
N THR A 172 -28.39 -10.23 -11.29
CA THR A 172 -29.51 -11.14 -10.96
C THR A 172 -30.58 -11.15 -12.05
N ASP A 173 -30.46 -10.29 -13.06
CA ASP A 173 -31.56 -10.01 -13.99
C ASP A 173 -31.58 -10.88 -15.26
N LEU A 174 -30.51 -11.61 -15.58
CA LEU A 174 -30.45 -12.44 -16.79
C LEU A 174 -29.59 -13.70 -16.58
N PRO A 175 -30.16 -14.93 -16.72
CA PRO A 175 -29.43 -16.20 -16.59
C PRO A 175 -28.24 -16.37 -17.56
N ASN A 176 -28.15 -15.51 -18.58
CA ASN A 176 -27.13 -15.52 -19.62
C ASN A 176 -26.39 -14.18 -19.77
N SER A 177 -26.49 -13.26 -18.79
CA SER A 177 -25.70 -12.03 -18.77
C SER A 177 -24.24 -12.39 -18.43
N THR A 178 -23.36 -12.30 -19.43
CA THR A 178 -21.92 -12.44 -19.28
C THR A 178 -21.26 -11.23 -18.61
N ASP A 179 -22.02 -10.15 -18.41
CA ASP A 179 -21.54 -8.87 -17.87
C ASP A 179 -21.74 -8.82 -16.35
N SER A 180 -21.00 -9.66 -15.64
CA SER A 180 -20.88 -9.57 -14.18
C SER A 180 -20.07 -8.32 -13.82
N ASN A 181 -20.59 -7.51 -12.89
CA ASN A 181 -19.88 -6.36 -12.35
C ASN A 181 -18.86 -6.90 -11.34
N HIS A 182 -17.61 -7.07 -11.79
CA HIS A 182 -16.53 -7.57 -10.98
C HIS A 182 -16.21 -6.54 -9.88
N GLY A 183 -15.98 -6.99 -8.65
CA GLY A 183 -15.51 -6.12 -7.59
C GLY A 183 -14.06 -5.66 -7.80
N GLY A 184 -13.61 -4.78 -6.92
CA GLY A 184 -12.23 -4.35 -6.83
C GLY A 184 -11.30 -5.46 -6.32
N ILE A 185 -10.03 -5.07 -6.16
CA ILE A 185 -8.94 -5.98 -5.82
C ILE A 185 -8.18 -5.44 -4.62
N VAL A 186 -7.78 -6.32 -3.71
CA VAL A 186 -6.84 -6.03 -2.62
C VAL A 186 -5.68 -7.00 -2.69
N ALA A 187 -4.47 -6.49 -2.95
CA ALA A 187 -3.24 -7.29 -2.83
C ALA A 187 -2.55 -6.96 -1.51
N ASN A 188 -2.05 -7.97 -0.80
CA ASN A 188 -1.16 -7.84 0.34
C ASN A 188 0.20 -8.42 -0.02
N VAL A 189 1.25 -7.59 0.02
CA VAL A 189 2.60 -7.97 -0.40
C VAL A 189 3.57 -7.79 0.76
N GLY A 190 3.91 -8.89 1.43
CA GLY A 190 4.91 -8.91 2.50
C GLY A 190 4.54 -8.12 3.77
N SER A 191 3.26 -7.90 4.06
CA SER A 191 2.81 -7.38 5.35
C SER A 191 2.14 -8.46 6.17
N CYS A 192 2.81 -8.89 7.25
CA CYS A 192 2.39 -10.06 8.02
C CYS A 192 1.29 -9.75 9.05
N VAL A 193 1.16 -8.52 9.54
CA VAL A 193 0.22 -8.18 10.64
C VAL A 193 -0.46 -6.84 10.42
N ILE A 194 0.29 -5.75 10.30
CA ILE A 194 -0.25 -4.38 10.33
C ILE A 194 -1.33 -4.19 9.25
N LEU A 195 -1.00 -4.43 7.98
CA LEU A 195 -1.96 -4.17 6.89
C LEU A 195 -3.11 -5.19 6.83
N PRO A 196 -2.90 -6.50 7.06
CA PRO A 196 -4.02 -7.44 7.22
C PRO A 196 -5.02 -7.02 8.32
N GLU A 197 -4.52 -6.51 9.45
CA GLU A 197 -5.38 -6.04 10.53
C GLU A 197 -6.09 -4.74 10.17
N VAL A 198 -5.36 -3.75 9.64
CA VAL A 198 -5.91 -2.47 9.19
C VAL A 198 -7.01 -2.68 8.14
N PHE A 199 -6.76 -3.51 7.13
CA PHE A 199 -7.73 -3.82 6.08
C PHE A 199 -9.02 -4.41 6.64
N LEU A 200 -8.91 -5.36 7.57
CA LEU A 200 -10.09 -5.97 8.18
C LEU A 200 -10.94 -4.95 8.93
N LYS A 201 -10.31 -3.97 9.59
CA LYS A 201 -11.03 -2.88 10.29
C LYS A 201 -11.65 -1.90 9.30
N ALA A 202 -10.93 -1.52 8.25
CA ALA A 202 -11.44 -0.67 7.18
C ALA A 202 -12.66 -1.31 6.50
N LEU A 203 -12.61 -2.61 6.20
CA LEU A 203 -13.73 -3.38 5.66
C LEU A 203 -14.92 -3.44 6.63
N THR A 204 -14.65 -3.60 7.92
CA THR A 204 -15.69 -3.60 8.95
C THR A 204 -16.38 -2.24 9.01
N VAL A 205 -15.62 -1.13 9.00
CA VAL A 205 -16.18 0.24 8.98
C VAL A 205 -17.02 0.46 7.73
N ALA A 206 -16.51 0.11 6.55
CA ALA A 206 -17.25 0.28 5.30
C ALA A 206 -18.59 -0.45 5.31
N ARG A 207 -18.60 -1.73 5.73
CA ARG A 207 -19.84 -2.51 5.86
C ARG A 207 -20.77 -2.00 6.95
N ASN A 208 -20.22 -1.57 8.09
CA ASN A 208 -21.01 -1.02 9.20
C ASN A 208 -21.74 0.27 8.81
N LEU A 209 -21.15 1.08 7.93
CA LEU A 209 -21.77 2.28 7.35
C LEU A 209 -22.79 1.97 6.24
N GLY A 210 -23.08 0.69 5.95
CA GLY A 210 -24.11 0.27 5.01
C GLY A 210 -23.63 0.09 3.56
N TYR A 211 -22.33 0.22 3.28
CA TYR A 211 -21.81 -0.06 1.94
C TYR A 211 -21.78 -1.56 1.66
N GLU A 212 -22.30 -1.97 0.50
CA GLU A 212 -22.23 -3.35 0.02
C GLU A 212 -20.81 -3.67 -0.49
N VAL A 213 -19.94 -4.05 0.45
CA VAL A 213 -18.56 -4.45 0.13
C VAL A 213 -18.45 -5.97 0.08
N THR A 214 -18.97 -6.56 -1.00
CA THR A 214 -18.94 -8.01 -1.29
C THR A 214 -18.46 -8.26 -2.73
N HIS A 215 -18.21 -9.51 -3.10
CA HIS A 215 -17.88 -9.89 -4.49
C HIS A 215 -16.61 -9.24 -5.06
N PHE A 216 -15.59 -9.07 -4.20
CA PHE A 216 -14.27 -8.54 -4.58
C PHE A 216 -13.19 -9.63 -4.47
N TYR A 217 -12.00 -9.33 -4.99
CA TYR A 217 -10.90 -10.28 -5.05
C TYR A 217 -9.78 -9.87 -4.10
N THR A 218 -9.13 -10.85 -3.50
CA THR A 218 -7.93 -10.61 -2.69
C THR A 218 -6.79 -11.52 -3.09
N ALA A 219 -5.56 -11.05 -2.92
CA ALA A 219 -4.38 -11.86 -3.11
C ALA A 219 -3.36 -11.56 -2.02
N ASN A 220 -2.79 -12.60 -1.42
CA ASN A 220 -1.64 -12.47 -0.54
C ASN A 220 -0.39 -13.01 -1.24
N PHE A 221 0.69 -12.23 -1.20
CA PHE A 221 2.03 -12.59 -1.66
C PHE A 221 2.97 -12.50 -0.47
N ASP A 222 3.57 -13.62 -0.13
CA ASP A 222 4.53 -13.69 0.96
C ASP A 222 5.53 -14.85 0.72
N MET A 223 6.69 -14.80 1.36
CA MET A 223 7.67 -15.89 1.26
C MET A 223 7.25 -17.10 2.11
N LEU A 224 6.42 -16.87 3.14
CA LEU A 224 5.95 -17.89 4.07
C LEU A 224 4.44 -17.76 4.31
N PRO A 225 3.74 -18.87 4.60
CA PRO A 225 2.34 -18.81 4.96
C PRO A 225 2.15 -18.26 6.38
N HIS A 226 1.60 -17.04 6.49
CA HIS A 226 1.28 -16.42 7.77
C HIS A 226 -0.20 -16.52 8.12
N TYR A 227 -0.51 -16.65 9.42
CA TYR A 227 -1.89 -16.76 9.91
C TYR A 227 -2.73 -15.52 9.56
N ARG A 228 -2.22 -14.31 9.83
CA ARG A 228 -3.02 -13.07 9.66
C ARG A 228 -3.31 -12.76 8.19
N PRO A 229 -2.38 -12.82 7.23
CA PRO A 229 -2.73 -12.61 5.83
C PRO A 229 -3.67 -13.70 5.31
N ARG A 230 -3.43 -14.98 5.63
CA ARG A 230 -4.32 -16.07 5.25
C ARG A 230 -5.75 -15.84 5.74
N VAL A 231 -5.93 -15.46 6.99
CA VAL A 231 -7.26 -15.37 7.59
C VAL A 231 -7.93 -14.02 7.31
N ASN A 232 -7.18 -12.92 7.40
CA ASN A 232 -7.72 -11.55 7.36
C ASN A 232 -7.62 -10.88 5.98
N VAL A 233 -6.94 -11.48 5.01
CA VAL A 233 -6.93 -11.01 3.61
C VAL A 233 -7.59 -12.05 2.71
N VAL A 234 -7.17 -13.32 2.79
CA VAL A 234 -7.56 -14.36 1.83
C VAL A 234 -8.91 -15.02 2.16
N GLN A 235 -9.21 -15.27 3.43
CA GLN A 235 -10.39 -16.06 3.82
C GLN A 235 -11.59 -15.19 4.21
N ARG A 236 -11.55 -14.58 5.41
CA ARG A 236 -12.72 -13.88 5.99
C ARG A 236 -13.28 -12.77 5.10
N PRO A 237 -12.47 -11.90 4.45
CA PRO A 237 -13.01 -10.78 3.68
C PRO A 237 -13.92 -11.20 2.52
N THR A 238 -13.59 -12.33 1.87
CA THR A 238 -14.26 -12.82 0.66
C THR A 238 -15.34 -13.87 0.95
N MET A 239 -15.60 -14.22 2.21
CA MET A 239 -16.63 -15.21 2.57
C MET A 239 -18.04 -14.79 2.16
N ALA A 240 -18.33 -13.48 2.16
CA ALA A 240 -19.61 -12.92 1.76
C ALA A 240 -19.75 -12.73 0.23
N GLY A 241 -18.92 -13.42 -0.56
CA GLY A 241 -18.82 -13.28 -2.01
C GLY A 241 -17.46 -12.72 -2.43
N GLY A 242 -16.88 -13.30 -3.48
CA GLY A 242 -15.54 -12.97 -3.94
C GLY A 242 -14.61 -14.18 -3.96
N LYS A 243 -13.31 -13.94 -4.17
CA LYS A 243 -12.29 -15.00 -4.13
C LYS A 243 -10.95 -14.47 -3.65
N GLY A 244 -10.39 -15.16 -2.67
CA GLY A 244 -9.04 -14.92 -2.18
C GLY A 244 -8.03 -15.90 -2.76
N TYR A 245 -6.82 -15.42 -3.00
CA TYR A 245 -5.69 -16.18 -3.49
C TYR A 245 -4.50 -16.05 -2.53
N ASN A 246 -3.72 -17.11 -2.35
CA ASN A 246 -2.51 -17.08 -1.53
C ASN A 246 -1.35 -17.64 -2.34
N PHE A 247 -0.33 -16.81 -2.55
CA PHE A 247 0.88 -17.15 -3.29
C PHE A 247 2.07 -17.13 -2.34
N THR A 248 2.83 -18.22 -2.34
CA THR A 248 4.04 -18.36 -1.54
C THR A 248 5.25 -18.32 -2.45
N GLY A 249 6.12 -17.32 -2.29
CA GLY A 249 7.32 -17.16 -3.12
C GLY A 249 8.01 -15.82 -2.88
N HIS A 250 9.21 -15.71 -3.44
CA HIS A 250 10.04 -14.51 -3.36
C HIS A 250 9.38 -13.32 -4.08
N HIS A 251 9.35 -12.14 -3.44
CA HIS A 251 8.74 -10.95 -4.02
C HIS A 251 9.45 -10.51 -5.31
N GLU A 252 10.78 -10.62 -5.33
CA GLU A 252 11.65 -10.35 -6.48
C GLU A 252 11.37 -11.23 -7.72
N ILE A 253 10.58 -12.29 -7.57
CA ILE A 253 10.12 -13.13 -8.69
C ILE A 253 8.62 -12.92 -8.93
N MET A 254 7.81 -13.04 -7.88
CA MET A 254 6.36 -13.04 -7.99
C MET A 254 5.79 -11.71 -8.48
N ILE A 255 6.32 -10.58 -8.00
CA ILE A 255 5.79 -9.25 -8.34
C ILE A 255 6.17 -8.84 -9.77
N PRO A 256 7.42 -9.02 -10.24
CA PRO A 256 7.74 -8.77 -11.65
C PRO A 256 6.91 -9.64 -12.60
N LEU A 257 6.71 -10.93 -12.30
CA LEU A 257 5.90 -11.82 -13.15
C LEU A 257 4.43 -11.38 -13.20
N LEU A 258 3.86 -10.99 -12.05
CA LEU A 258 2.50 -10.45 -12.01
C LEU A 258 2.38 -9.16 -12.82
N ALA A 259 3.34 -8.24 -12.66
CA ALA A 259 3.35 -6.99 -13.39
C ALA A 259 3.46 -7.22 -14.90
N ALA A 260 4.38 -8.08 -15.35
CA ALA A 260 4.52 -8.45 -16.76
C ALA A 260 3.22 -9.00 -17.35
N ALA A 261 2.58 -9.96 -16.65
CA ALA A 261 1.31 -10.52 -17.11
C ALA A 261 0.18 -9.49 -17.19
N ILE A 262 0.12 -8.53 -16.25
CA ILE A 262 -0.86 -7.44 -16.29
C ILE A 262 -0.58 -6.50 -17.47
N ILE A 263 0.67 -6.12 -17.70
CA ILE A 263 1.09 -5.18 -18.75
C ILE A 263 0.83 -5.79 -20.13
N GLU A 264 1.24 -7.05 -20.35
CA GLU A 264 0.97 -7.76 -21.60
C GLU A 264 -0.53 -7.79 -21.92
N THR A 265 -1.36 -8.12 -20.92
CA THR A 265 -2.82 -8.12 -21.11
C THR A 265 -3.38 -6.72 -21.37
N LEU A 266 -2.80 -5.66 -20.78
CA LEU A 266 -3.19 -4.28 -21.06
C LEU A 266 -2.91 -3.88 -22.51
N GLU A 267 -1.74 -4.25 -23.02
CA GLU A 267 -1.29 -3.94 -24.37
C GLU A 267 -2.09 -4.69 -25.44
N GLU A 268 -2.38 -5.98 -25.22
CA GLU A 268 -3.28 -6.76 -26.07
C GLU A 268 -4.67 -6.12 -26.16
N LEU A 269 -5.23 -5.69 -25.02
CA LEU A 269 -6.54 -5.03 -24.99
C LEU A 269 -6.51 -3.68 -25.72
N ALA A 270 -5.44 -2.89 -25.57
CA ALA A 270 -5.31 -1.61 -26.29
C ALA A 270 -5.21 -1.78 -27.81
N THR A 271 -4.58 -2.88 -28.26
CA THR A 271 -4.41 -3.19 -29.68
C THR A 271 -5.72 -3.67 -30.33
N ASN A 272 -6.53 -4.46 -29.61
CA ASN A 272 -7.82 -4.96 -30.10
C ASN A 272 -8.94 -3.89 -30.18
N HIS A 273 -8.69 -2.67 -29.69
CA HIS A 273 -9.61 -1.53 -29.75
C HIS A 273 -9.24 -0.49 -30.82
N LYS A 274 -8.19 -0.73 -31.62
CA LYS A 274 -7.84 0.06 -32.82
C LYS A 274 -8.23 -0.68 -34.08
#